data_AF-A0AAW2C8C2-F1
#
_entry.id   AF-A0AAW2C8C2-F1
#
_cell.length_a   1.000
_cell.length_b   1.000
_cell.length_c   1.000
_cell.angle_alpha   90.00
_cell.angle_beta   90.00
_cell.angle_gamma   90.00
#
_symmetry.space_group_name_H-M   'P 1'
#
loop_
_entity.id
_entity.type
_entity.pdbx_description
1 polymer ?
#
loop_
_entity_poly.entity_id
_entity_poly.type
_entity_poly.pdbx_seq_one_letter_code
_entity_poly.pdbx_strand_id
1 'polypeptide(L)'
;MYPFLKQVQGPHRTSLSYYSYLIDHCLSLKSLTFAKTIHAQLIKVGFDSHTFLGNRCLDLYSQYGTVNDALKVFDGISDKNCISWNICLKGLFRYGHVDRAGCLFDEMPVRDVVSWNTMISGYVSRGFVDYALGIFMEMQNAGVRPSGFTLSILMLLVSCAHHGKQIHGCIVRSGLNLSNVVLGNSLIDMYGKLGLLDYAFGVFFTMEELDLISWNTLILSCHRSGYRELALDQFCLMRTIGHSPDQFTMSTVISVCSKLQHLEKDWRI
;
A
#
# COMPACT_ATOMS: atom_id res chain seq x y z
N MET A 1 -20.38 -10.30 31.72
CA MET A 1 -19.40 -11.38 32.06
C MET A 1 -19.71 -12.55 31.16
N TYR A 2 -18.85 -12.84 30.17
CA TYR A 2 -19.18 -13.76 29.09
C TYR A 2 -19.36 -15.22 29.59
N PRO A 3 -20.53 -15.88 29.37
CA PRO A 3 -20.83 -17.21 29.91
C PRO A 3 -19.83 -18.30 29.51
N PHE A 4 -19.24 -18.20 28.32
CA PHE A 4 -18.22 -19.13 27.84
C PHE A 4 -16.91 -19.08 28.64
N LEU A 5 -16.65 -18.00 29.39
CA LEU A 5 -15.50 -17.90 30.30
C LEU A 5 -15.73 -18.61 31.65
N LYS A 6 -16.98 -18.92 32.01
CA LYS A 6 -17.33 -19.56 33.29
C LYS A 6 -17.44 -21.09 33.24
N GLN A 7 -17.65 -21.70 32.07
CA GLN A 7 -17.85 -23.15 31.93
C GLN A 7 -16.55 -23.98 31.89
N VAL A 8 -15.46 -23.42 32.38
CA VAL A 8 -14.14 -23.91 32.02
C VAL A 8 -13.47 -24.30 33.36
N GLN A 9 -13.45 -25.59 33.72
CA GLN A 9 -12.32 -26.31 34.41
C GLN A 9 -12.04 -27.68 33.72
N GLY A 10 -10.85 -27.92 33.14
CA GLY A 10 -10.54 -29.16 32.39
C GLY A 10 -9.26 -29.09 31.52
N PRO A 11 -8.64 -30.24 31.18
CA PRO A 11 -7.23 -30.37 30.75
C PRO A 11 -6.90 -30.03 29.28
N HIS A 12 -7.88 -29.79 28.41
CA HIS A 12 -7.67 -29.43 26.98
C HIS A 12 -7.30 -27.95 26.74
N ARG A 13 -6.80 -27.24 27.76
CA ARG A 13 -6.95 -25.77 27.86
C ARG A 13 -5.67 -24.95 27.73
N THR A 14 -4.54 -25.64 27.64
CA THR A 14 -3.23 -25.02 27.43
C THR A 14 -2.78 -25.14 25.97
N SER A 15 -3.65 -25.53 25.04
CA SER A 15 -3.26 -25.63 23.64
C SER A 15 -3.20 -24.25 22.99
N LEU A 16 -2.15 -24.05 22.19
CA LEU A 16 -1.96 -22.85 21.38
C LEU A 16 -3.17 -22.58 20.46
N SER A 17 -3.79 -23.65 19.94
CA SER A 17 -4.94 -23.60 19.04
C SER A 17 -6.19 -23.01 19.70
N TYR A 18 -6.43 -23.33 20.98
CA TYR A 18 -7.54 -22.78 21.73
C TYR A 18 -7.42 -21.26 21.89
N TYR A 19 -6.24 -20.79 22.30
CA TYR A 19 -5.99 -19.36 22.45
C TYR A 19 -5.98 -18.61 21.11
N SER A 20 -5.48 -19.23 20.04
CA SER A 20 -5.62 -18.67 18.69
C SER A 20 -7.08 -18.44 18.31
N TYR A 21 -7.94 -19.45 18.53
CA TYR A 21 -9.37 -19.35 18.27
C TYR A 21 -10.04 -18.24 19.11
N LEU A 22 -9.69 -18.12 20.40
CA LEU A 22 -10.22 -17.04 21.24
C LEU A 22 -9.82 -15.65 20.71
N ILE A 23 -8.58 -15.50 20.22
CA ILE A 23 -8.12 -14.26 19.60
C ILE A 23 -8.89 -13.98 18.30
N ASP A 24 -9.09 -14.97 17.43
CA ASP A 24 -9.91 -14.83 16.21
C ASP A 24 -11.34 -14.39 16.55
N HIS A 25 -11.94 -15.01 17.56
CA HIS A 25 -13.26 -14.64 18.05
C HIS A 25 -13.28 -13.23 18.64
N CYS A 26 -12.20 -12.80 19.31
CA CYS A 26 -12.09 -11.43 19.80
C CYS A 26 -11.99 -10.40 18.66
N LEU A 27 -11.27 -10.73 17.59
CA LEU A 27 -11.17 -9.90 16.39
C LEU A 27 -12.54 -9.67 15.74
N SER A 28 -13.38 -10.72 15.68
CA SER A 28 -14.73 -10.59 15.10
C SER A 28 -15.67 -9.76 15.98
N LEU A 29 -15.53 -9.84 17.31
CA LEU A 29 -16.37 -9.10 18.27
C LEU A 29 -15.98 -7.63 18.44
N LYS A 30 -14.80 -7.20 17.96
CA LYS A 30 -14.29 -5.82 18.08
C LYS A 30 -14.29 -5.26 19.51
N SER A 31 -14.02 -6.10 20.51
CA SER A 31 -14.13 -5.74 21.94
C SER A 31 -12.76 -5.64 22.63
N LEU A 32 -12.37 -4.41 23.00
CA LEU A 32 -11.12 -4.15 23.72
C LEU A 32 -11.09 -4.77 25.13
N THR A 33 -12.23 -4.79 25.83
CA THR A 33 -12.31 -5.40 27.17
C THR A 33 -12.10 -6.91 27.10
N PHE A 34 -12.61 -7.54 26.05
CA PHE A 34 -12.39 -8.95 25.80
C PHE A 34 -10.94 -9.24 25.40
N ALA A 35 -10.32 -8.39 24.56
CA ALA A 35 -8.91 -8.48 24.21
C ALA A 35 -8.00 -8.41 25.46
N LYS A 36 -8.25 -7.47 26.37
CA LYS A 36 -7.53 -7.36 27.65
C LYS A 36 -7.72 -8.59 28.54
N THR A 37 -8.91 -9.19 28.53
CA THR A 37 -9.19 -10.42 29.30
C THR A 37 -8.39 -11.60 28.76
N ILE A 38 -8.36 -11.78 27.43
CA ILE A 38 -7.57 -12.84 26.78
C ILE A 38 -6.08 -12.63 27.02
N HIS A 39 -5.59 -11.40 26.86
CA HIS A 39 -4.18 -11.09 27.10
C HIS A 39 -3.77 -11.38 28.56
N ALA A 40 -4.58 -10.99 29.55
CA ALA A 40 -4.32 -11.33 30.94
C ALA A 40 -4.31 -12.85 31.19
N GLN A 41 -5.17 -13.60 30.51
CA GLN A 41 -5.15 -15.07 30.58
C GLN A 41 -3.88 -15.65 29.97
N LEU A 42 -3.40 -15.13 28.85
CA LEU A 42 -2.15 -15.55 28.20
C LEU A 42 -0.95 -15.35 29.12
N ILE A 43 -0.86 -14.19 29.79
CA ILE A 43 0.16 -13.93 30.81
C ILE A 43 0.05 -14.95 31.95
N LYS A 44 -1.16 -15.20 32.46
CA LYS A 44 -1.37 -16.12 33.58
C LYS A 44 -0.95 -17.57 33.26
N VAL A 45 -1.08 -17.99 32.01
CA VAL A 45 -0.66 -19.34 31.58
C VAL A 45 0.76 -19.39 31.03
N GLY A 46 1.49 -18.27 31.03
CA GLY A 46 2.89 -18.20 30.58
C GLY A 46 3.08 -18.21 29.06
N PHE A 47 2.08 -17.76 28.30
CA PHE A 47 2.16 -17.62 26.84
C PHE A 47 2.42 -16.18 26.36
N ASP A 48 2.67 -15.26 27.27
CA ASP A 48 3.02 -13.86 26.96
C ASP A 48 4.35 -13.73 26.20
N SER A 49 5.29 -14.64 26.43
CA SER A 49 6.56 -14.70 25.70
C SER A 49 6.45 -15.35 24.31
N HIS A 50 5.37 -16.09 24.03
CA HIS A 50 5.26 -16.93 22.84
C HIS A 50 5.02 -16.10 21.57
N THR A 51 6.00 -16.05 20.65
CA THR A 51 5.96 -15.19 19.44
C THR A 51 4.68 -15.28 18.63
N PHE A 52 4.16 -16.48 18.35
CA PHE A 52 2.92 -16.63 17.59
C PHE A 52 1.71 -15.97 18.26
N LEU A 53 1.44 -16.26 19.54
CA LEU A 53 0.30 -15.69 20.26
C LEU A 53 0.52 -14.21 20.57
N GLY A 54 1.76 -13.82 20.89
CA GLY A 54 2.18 -12.44 21.05
C GLY A 54 1.90 -11.59 19.81
N ASN A 55 2.27 -12.06 18.61
CA ASN A 55 1.99 -11.35 17.35
C ASN A 55 0.49 -11.16 17.11
N ARG A 56 -0.34 -12.15 17.47
CA ARG A 56 -1.79 -12.05 17.34
C ARG A 56 -2.41 -11.08 18.35
N CYS A 57 -1.91 -11.07 19.58
CA CYS A 57 -2.28 -10.05 20.58
C CYS A 57 -1.81 -8.65 20.18
N LEU A 58 -0.63 -8.55 19.59
CA LEU A 58 -0.10 -7.29 19.07
C LEU A 58 -0.97 -6.73 17.94
N ASP A 59 -1.38 -7.59 16.99
CA ASP A 59 -2.29 -7.21 15.91
C ASP A 59 -3.64 -6.72 16.47
N LEU A 60 -4.21 -7.46 17.43
CA LEU A 60 -5.40 -7.04 18.18
C LEU A 60 -5.25 -5.61 18.73
N TYR A 61 -4.24 -5.35 19.55
CA TYR A 61 -4.07 -4.02 20.16
C TYR A 61 -3.77 -2.92 19.14
N SER A 62 -3.06 -3.24 18.06
CA SER A 62 -2.80 -2.32 16.94
C SER A 62 -4.07 -1.91 16.19
N GLN A 63 -5.19 -2.62 16.35
CA GLN A 63 -6.47 -2.26 15.76
C GLN A 63 -7.32 -1.31 16.63
N TYR A 64 -7.05 -1.25 17.93
CA TYR A 64 -7.86 -0.48 18.91
C TYR A 64 -7.21 0.82 19.38
N GLY A 65 -6.01 1.16 18.94
CA GLY A 65 -5.37 2.45 19.28
C GLY A 65 -4.73 2.50 20.65
N THR A 66 -4.67 1.38 21.37
CA THR A 66 -3.96 1.28 22.64
C THR A 66 -2.49 0.99 22.39
N VAL A 67 -1.77 1.99 21.89
CA VAL A 67 -0.35 1.88 21.50
C VAL A 67 0.51 1.41 22.68
N ASN A 68 0.28 1.93 23.88
CA ASN A 68 1.00 1.49 25.09
C ASN A 68 0.76 0.02 25.43
N ASP A 69 -0.47 -0.49 25.25
CA ASP A 69 -0.78 -1.89 25.50
C ASP A 69 -0.15 -2.79 24.41
N ALA A 70 -0.14 -2.33 23.16
CA ALA A 70 0.55 -3.01 22.06
C ALA A 70 2.07 -3.11 22.32
N LEU A 71 2.70 -2.03 22.78
CA LEU A 71 4.13 -2.02 23.08
C LEU A 71 4.48 -2.93 24.26
N LYS A 72 3.63 -3.01 25.30
CA LYS A 72 3.82 -3.99 26.39
C LYS A 72 3.80 -5.43 25.87
N VAL A 73 2.88 -5.75 24.96
CA VAL A 73 2.85 -7.08 24.31
C VAL A 73 4.12 -7.28 23.51
N PHE A 74 4.51 -6.29 22.71
CA PHE A 74 5.70 -6.35 21.89
C PHE A 74 6.95 -6.63 22.74
N ASP A 75 7.16 -5.86 23.82
CA ASP A 75 8.29 -6.00 24.73
C ASP A 75 8.34 -7.40 25.36
N GLY A 76 7.18 -7.98 25.70
CA GLY A 76 7.05 -9.31 26.31
C GLY A 76 7.40 -10.49 25.40
N ILE A 77 7.34 -10.34 24.07
CA ILE A 77 7.69 -11.44 23.13
C ILE A 77 9.18 -11.77 23.25
N SER A 78 9.54 -13.04 23.49
CA SER A 78 10.95 -13.46 23.63
C SER A 78 11.70 -13.34 22.30
N ASP A 79 11.18 -14.01 21.26
CA ASP A 79 11.84 -14.14 19.96
C ASP A 79 11.09 -13.31 18.93
N LYS A 80 11.23 -11.98 19.03
CA LYS A 80 10.62 -11.01 18.11
C LYS A 80 11.16 -11.26 16.70
N ASN A 81 10.26 -11.54 15.77
CA ASN A 81 10.59 -11.72 14.35
C ASN A 81 10.11 -10.52 13.52
N CYS A 82 10.43 -10.49 12.22
CA CYS A 82 10.03 -9.37 11.34
C CYS A 82 8.52 -9.07 11.40
N ILE A 83 7.68 -10.09 11.62
CA ILE A 83 6.23 -9.91 11.77
C ILE A 83 5.91 -9.10 13.03
N SER A 84 6.52 -9.42 14.18
CA SER A 84 6.34 -8.68 15.44
C SER A 84 6.64 -7.18 15.25
N TRP A 85 7.79 -6.87 14.63
CA TRP A 85 8.21 -5.49 14.36
C TRP A 85 7.26 -4.79 13.39
N ASN A 86 6.93 -5.43 12.26
CA ASN A 86 6.10 -4.84 11.22
C ASN A 86 4.67 -4.52 11.70
N ILE A 87 4.07 -5.38 12.55
CA ILE A 87 2.77 -5.10 13.17
C ILE A 87 2.86 -3.87 14.07
N CYS A 88 3.91 -3.77 14.89
CA CYS A 88 4.10 -2.64 15.79
C CYS A 88 4.30 -1.32 15.02
N LEU A 89 5.18 -1.32 14.02
CA LEU A 89 5.42 -0.17 13.13
C LEU A 89 4.13 0.30 12.46
N LYS A 90 3.35 -0.62 11.89
CA LYS A 90 2.06 -0.31 11.27
C LYS A 90 1.09 0.32 12.27
N GLY A 91 1.03 -0.19 13.49
CA GLY A 91 0.23 0.37 14.58
C GLY A 91 0.67 1.80 14.94
N LEU A 92 1.96 2.03 15.11
CA LEU A 92 2.52 3.36 15.43
C LEU A 92 2.17 4.39 14.35
N PHE A 93 2.38 4.06 13.08
CA PHE A 93 1.97 4.93 11.97
C PHE A 93 0.46 5.16 11.96
N ARG A 94 -0.37 4.14 12.23
CA ARG A 94 -1.84 4.25 12.24
C ARG A 94 -2.35 5.24 13.29
N TYR A 95 -1.67 5.38 14.42
CA TYR A 95 -2.06 6.32 15.48
C TYR A 95 -1.19 7.58 15.56
N GLY A 96 -0.31 7.80 14.58
CA GLY A 96 0.44 9.05 14.41
C GLY A 96 1.70 9.16 15.27
N HIS A 97 2.16 8.06 15.87
CA HIS A 97 3.43 8.02 16.61
C HIS A 97 4.61 7.81 15.66
N VAL A 98 4.81 8.76 14.74
CA VAL A 98 5.78 8.64 13.65
C VAL A 98 7.22 8.58 14.16
N ASP A 99 7.59 9.43 15.12
CA ASP A 99 8.95 9.44 15.69
C ASP A 99 9.29 8.09 16.34
N ARG A 100 8.32 7.51 17.07
CA ARG A 100 8.49 6.22 17.71
C ARG A 100 8.58 5.07 16.69
N ALA A 101 7.91 5.19 15.55
CA ALA A 101 8.05 4.23 14.47
C ALA A 101 9.49 4.27 13.88
N GLY A 102 10.06 5.46 13.74
CA GLY A 102 11.47 5.64 13.36
C GLY A 102 12.42 4.94 14.33
N CYS A 103 12.35 5.27 15.63
CA CYS A 103 13.21 4.63 16.63
C CYS A 103 13.07 3.10 16.65
N LEU A 104 11.84 2.59 16.56
CA LEU A 104 11.59 1.15 16.56
C LEU A 104 12.14 0.47 15.31
N PHE A 105 12.11 1.14 14.16
CA PHE A 105 12.70 0.64 12.93
C PHE A 105 14.23 0.61 13.01
N ASP A 106 14.84 1.60 13.66
CA ASP A 106 16.28 1.67 13.90
C ASP A 106 16.78 0.52 14.81
N GLU A 107 15.97 0.14 15.80
CA GLU A 107 16.25 -0.98 16.71
C GLU A 107 16.07 -2.37 16.06
N MET A 108 15.43 -2.45 14.91
CA MET A 108 15.06 -3.71 14.27
C MET A 108 16.31 -4.48 13.76
N PRO A 109 16.62 -5.69 14.28
CA PRO A 109 17.88 -6.39 13.98
C PRO A 109 18.00 -6.85 12.52
N VAL A 110 16.89 -7.25 11.92
CA VAL A 110 16.79 -7.73 10.54
C VAL A 110 15.58 -7.07 9.92
N ARG A 111 15.75 -6.45 8.75
CA ARG A 111 14.68 -5.75 8.02
C ARG A 111 14.42 -6.48 6.71
N ASP A 112 13.18 -6.90 6.51
CA ASP A 112 12.73 -7.48 5.25
C ASP A 112 12.05 -6.43 4.36
N VAL A 113 11.69 -6.81 3.13
CA VAL A 113 10.98 -5.93 2.19
C VAL A 113 9.67 -5.38 2.80
N VAL A 114 9.02 -6.13 3.68
CA VAL A 114 7.78 -5.70 4.35
C VAL A 114 8.07 -4.61 5.38
N SER A 115 9.19 -4.69 6.10
CA SER A 115 9.64 -3.65 7.04
C SER A 115 9.87 -2.32 6.32
N TRP A 116 10.63 -2.34 5.22
CA TRP A 116 10.86 -1.15 4.39
C TRP A 116 9.56 -0.59 3.83
N ASN A 117 8.68 -1.44 3.28
CA ASN A 117 7.39 -1.02 2.75
C ASN A 117 6.46 -0.44 3.82
N THR A 118 6.52 -0.95 5.05
CA THR A 118 5.76 -0.43 6.20
C THR A 118 6.20 0.98 6.55
N MET A 119 7.51 1.25 6.56
CA MET A 119 8.05 2.59 6.78
C MET A 119 7.68 3.55 5.64
N ILE A 120 7.93 3.16 4.39
CA ILE A 120 7.63 4.01 3.22
C ILE A 120 6.13 4.37 3.20
N SER A 121 5.24 3.37 3.25
CA SER A 121 3.79 3.62 3.26
C SER A 121 3.31 4.39 4.48
N GLY A 122 3.92 4.16 5.64
CA GLY A 122 3.66 4.89 6.87
C GLY A 122 3.92 6.38 6.72
N TYR A 123 5.10 6.77 6.24
CA TYR A 123 5.45 8.17 5.99
C TYR A 123 4.57 8.80 4.89
N VAL A 124 4.30 8.09 3.79
CA VAL A 124 3.39 8.54 2.72
C VAL A 124 2.00 8.89 3.28
N SER A 125 1.42 7.98 4.07
CA SER A 125 0.07 8.15 4.63
C SER A 125 -0.06 9.35 5.58
N ARG A 126 1.08 9.84 6.06
CA ARG A 126 1.19 10.99 6.98
C ARG A 126 1.68 12.26 6.29
N GLY A 127 1.91 12.23 4.98
CA GLY A 127 2.38 13.38 4.21
C GLY A 127 3.88 13.67 4.33
N PHE A 128 4.65 12.79 4.96
CA PHE A 128 6.10 12.93 5.14
C PHE A 128 6.87 12.38 3.94
N VAL A 129 6.70 13.03 2.79
CA VAL A 129 7.22 12.54 1.49
C VAL A 129 8.74 12.39 1.48
N ASP A 130 9.48 13.38 2.00
CA ASP A 130 10.94 13.36 2.00
C ASP A 130 11.50 12.20 2.84
N TYR A 131 10.87 11.91 3.98
CA TYR A 131 11.22 10.75 4.81
C TYR A 131 10.93 9.43 4.09
N ALA A 132 9.81 9.33 3.38
CA ALA A 132 9.49 8.14 2.59
C ALA A 132 10.54 7.88 1.49
N LEU A 133 11.01 8.93 0.82
CA LEU A 133 12.08 8.85 -0.18
C LEU A 133 13.43 8.50 0.48
N GLY A 134 13.74 9.06 1.65
CA GLY A 134 14.92 8.71 2.42
C GLY A 134 14.97 7.21 2.77
N ILE A 135 13.89 6.67 3.31
CA ILE A 135 13.77 5.23 3.60
C ILE A 135 13.93 4.37 2.34
N PHE A 136 13.40 4.82 1.20
CA PHE A 136 13.59 4.11 -0.07
C PHE A 136 15.06 4.12 -0.54
N MET A 137 15.80 5.22 -0.32
CA MET A 137 17.23 5.27 -0.61
C MET A 137 18.01 4.34 0.32
N GLU A 138 17.68 4.33 1.61
CA GLU A 138 18.28 3.42 2.59
C GLU A 138 18.03 1.94 2.25
N MET A 139 16.80 1.58 1.84
CA MET A 139 16.46 0.25 1.37
C MET A 139 17.39 -0.22 0.25
N GLN A 140 17.63 0.66 -0.74
CA GLN A 140 18.52 0.37 -1.86
C GLN A 140 19.99 0.26 -1.42
N ASN A 141 20.44 1.15 -0.53
CA ASN A 141 21.81 1.11 0.01
C ASN A 141 22.06 -0.15 0.84
N ALA A 142 21.03 -0.69 1.48
CA ALA A 142 21.06 -1.98 2.16
C ALA A 142 21.03 -3.20 1.21
N GLY A 143 21.01 -2.97 -0.12
CA GLY A 143 20.97 -4.02 -1.14
C GLY A 143 19.60 -4.72 -1.24
N VAL A 144 18.56 -4.19 -0.61
CA VAL A 144 17.22 -4.78 -0.63
C VAL A 144 16.50 -4.31 -1.90
N ARG A 145 16.12 -5.26 -2.76
CA ARG A 145 15.42 -4.94 -4.02
C ARG A 145 13.99 -4.47 -3.75
N PRO A 146 13.57 -3.32 -4.30
CA PRO A 146 12.18 -2.86 -4.23
C PRO A 146 11.22 -3.88 -4.85
N SER A 147 10.05 -4.07 -4.24
CA SER A 147 8.98 -4.87 -4.84
C SER A 147 8.05 -3.99 -5.69
N GLY A 148 7.20 -4.61 -6.52
CA GLY A 148 6.17 -3.85 -7.26
C GLY A 148 5.27 -3.02 -6.35
N PHE A 149 5.03 -3.48 -5.11
CA PHE A 149 4.31 -2.73 -4.08
C PHE A 149 5.09 -1.51 -3.57
N THR A 150 6.41 -1.63 -3.36
CA THR A 150 7.27 -0.49 -3.00
C THR A 150 7.12 0.63 -4.05
N LEU A 151 7.20 0.25 -5.31
CA LEU A 151 7.20 1.18 -6.44
C LEU A 151 5.82 1.82 -6.65
N SER A 152 4.74 1.08 -6.46
CA SER A 152 3.39 1.65 -6.52
C SER A 152 3.16 2.72 -5.46
N ILE A 153 3.68 2.53 -4.24
CA ILE A 153 3.64 3.57 -3.19
C ILE A 153 4.44 4.80 -3.62
N LEU A 154 5.66 4.63 -4.13
CA LEU A 154 6.53 5.75 -4.50
C LEU A 154 5.98 6.56 -5.68
N MET A 155 5.30 5.92 -6.63
CA MET A 155 4.66 6.64 -7.75
C MET A 155 3.55 7.60 -7.27
N LEU A 156 2.90 7.34 -6.14
CA LEU A 156 1.93 8.27 -5.54
C LEU A 156 2.57 9.56 -5.04
N LEU A 157 3.89 9.55 -4.77
CA LEU A 157 4.64 10.67 -4.21
C LEU A 157 5.20 11.61 -5.28
N VAL A 158 5.14 11.21 -6.56
CA VAL A 158 5.81 11.94 -7.62
C VAL A 158 5.06 13.21 -7.95
N SER A 159 5.63 14.34 -7.53
CA SER A 159 5.14 15.69 -7.84
C SER A 159 5.92 16.38 -8.96
N CYS A 160 7.06 15.84 -9.37
CA CYS A 160 7.87 16.42 -10.43
C CYS A 160 8.54 15.39 -11.34
N ALA A 161 8.88 15.83 -12.55
CA ALA A 161 9.53 15.04 -13.60
C ALA A 161 10.79 14.32 -13.14
N HIS A 162 11.60 14.97 -12.32
CA HIS A 162 12.88 14.44 -11.86
C HIS A 162 12.69 13.15 -11.04
N HIS A 163 11.85 13.19 -9.99
CA HIS A 163 11.57 12.02 -9.16
C HIS A 163 10.87 10.90 -9.94
N GLY A 164 9.95 11.25 -10.85
CA GLY A 164 9.27 10.26 -11.70
C GLY A 164 10.24 9.48 -12.58
N LYS A 165 11.18 10.17 -13.22
CA LYS A 165 12.24 9.54 -14.03
C LYS A 165 13.21 8.70 -13.19
N GLN A 166 13.55 9.13 -11.98
CA GLN A 166 14.39 8.33 -11.08
C GLN A 166 13.71 7.01 -10.68
N ILE A 167 12.44 7.06 -10.30
CA ILE A 167 11.66 5.86 -9.97
C ILE A 167 11.54 4.94 -11.18
N HIS A 168 11.20 5.47 -12.36
CA HIS A 168 11.14 4.68 -13.58
C HIS A 168 12.50 4.04 -13.92
N GLY A 169 13.61 4.78 -13.80
CA GLY A 169 14.95 4.23 -13.98
C GLY A 169 15.28 3.11 -12.97
N CYS A 170 14.81 3.22 -11.73
CA CYS A 170 14.95 2.15 -10.73
C CYS A 170 14.16 0.89 -11.10
N ILE A 171 12.97 1.04 -11.69
CA ILE A 171 12.16 -0.09 -12.19
C ILE A 171 12.93 -0.85 -13.26
N VAL A 172 13.42 -0.13 -14.28
CA VAL A 172 14.19 -0.70 -15.39
C VAL A 172 15.45 -1.41 -14.87
N ARG A 173 16.21 -0.76 -13.97
CA ARG A 173 17.44 -1.34 -13.39
C ARG A 173 17.18 -2.56 -12.51
N SER A 174 16.02 -2.62 -11.85
CA SER A 174 15.67 -3.76 -10.97
C SER A 174 15.29 -5.02 -11.75
N GLY A 175 15.22 -4.96 -13.08
CA GLY A 175 14.77 -6.06 -13.93
C GLY A 175 13.28 -6.36 -13.76
N LEU A 176 12.52 -5.43 -13.19
CA LEU A 176 11.07 -5.51 -13.13
C LEU A 176 10.55 -5.12 -14.51
N ASN A 177 10.30 -6.14 -15.34
CA ASN A 177 9.81 -5.92 -16.69
C ASN A 177 8.40 -5.32 -16.66
N LEU A 178 8.05 -4.54 -17.68
CA LEU A 178 6.70 -4.00 -17.89
C LEU A 178 5.66 -5.07 -18.24
N SER A 179 6.01 -6.36 -18.13
CA SER A 179 5.07 -7.48 -18.15
C SER A 179 4.04 -7.40 -17.02
N ASN A 180 4.33 -6.69 -15.93
CA ASN A 180 3.31 -6.36 -14.94
C ASN A 180 2.47 -5.16 -15.42
N VAL A 181 1.31 -5.47 -16.02
CA VAL A 181 0.36 -4.46 -16.54
C VAL A 181 -0.04 -3.40 -15.49
N VAL A 182 -0.14 -3.78 -14.20
CA VAL A 182 -0.49 -2.85 -13.11
C VAL A 182 0.62 -1.81 -12.88
N LEU A 183 1.89 -2.24 -12.97
CA LEU A 183 3.04 -1.35 -12.84
C LEU A 183 3.13 -0.40 -14.04
N GLY A 184 2.92 -0.92 -15.26
CA GLY A 184 2.86 -0.13 -16.49
C GLY A 184 1.76 0.93 -16.45
N ASN A 185 0.54 0.53 -16.08
CA ASN A 185 -0.60 1.43 -15.90
C ASN A 185 -0.30 2.56 -14.89
N SER A 186 0.36 2.21 -13.78
CA SER A 186 0.76 3.20 -12.77
C SER A 186 1.81 4.20 -13.28
N LEU A 187 2.74 3.76 -14.12
CA LEU A 187 3.73 4.64 -14.76
C LEU A 187 3.10 5.57 -15.80
N ILE A 188 2.12 5.09 -16.59
CA ILE A 188 1.35 5.92 -17.52
C ILE A 188 0.59 7.00 -16.75
N ASP A 189 -0.14 6.65 -15.67
CA ASP A 189 -0.86 7.63 -14.86
C ASP A 189 0.09 8.65 -14.20
N MET A 190 1.24 8.20 -13.70
CA MET A 190 2.26 9.07 -13.10
C MET A 190 2.78 10.09 -14.13
N TYR A 191 3.23 9.64 -15.30
CA TYR A 191 3.71 10.56 -16.34
C TYR A 191 2.59 11.47 -16.88
N GLY A 192 1.37 10.94 -17.02
CA GLY A 192 0.20 11.70 -17.41
C GLY A 192 -0.15 12.82 -16.43
N LYS A 193 -0.08 12.57 -15.11
CA LYS A 193 -0.26 13.60 -14.08
C LYS A 193 0.82 14.68 -14.11
N LEU A 194 2.03 14.35 -14.57
CA LEU A 194 3.12 15.29 -14.76
C LEU A 194 3.07 16.04 -16.10
N GLY A 195 2.10 15.73 -16.97
CA GLY A 195 2.01 16.29 -18.32
C GLY A 195 3.10 15.78 -19.28
N LEU A 196 3.83 14.74 -18.90
CA LEU A 196 4.94 14.18 -19.68
C LEU A 196 4.43 13.07 -20.61
N LEU A 197 3.58 13.45 -21.58
CA LEU A 197 2.90 12.48 -22.44
C LEU A 197 3.85 11.59 -23.24
N ASP A 198 4.98 12.11 -23.74
CA ASP A 198 5.94 11.30 -24.49
C ASP A 198 6.45 10.09 -23.68
N TYR A 199 6.65 10.28 -22.37
CA TYR A 199 7.04 9.20 -21.47
C TYR A 199 5.87 8.25 -21.19
N ALA A 200 4.65 8.76 -21.05
CA ALA A 200 3.45 7.94 -20.88
C ALA A 200 3.21 7.03 -22.10
N PHE A 201 3.32 7.57 -23.31
CA PHE A 201 3.27 6.80 -24.56
C PHE A 201 4.43 5.81 -24.67
N GLY A 202 5.65 6.22 -24.31
CA GLY A 202 6.81 5.34 -24.30
C GLY A 202 6.60 4.11 -23.41
N VAL A 203 6.05 4.29 -22.21
CA VAL A 203 5.68 3.18 -21.33
C VAL A 203 4.59 2.32 -21.98
N PHE A 204 3.52 2.94 -22.49
CA PHE A 204 2.41 2.21 -23.12
C PHE A 204 2.88 1.32 -24.29
N PHE A 205 3.76 1.82 -25.16
CA PHE A 205 4.28 1.05 -26.30
C PHE A 205 5.33 0.00 -25.94
N THR A 206 5.88 0.04 -24.73
CA THR A 206 6.86 -0.95 -24.25
C THR A 206 6.23 -2.05 -23.40
N MET A 207 4.95 -1.94 -23.03
CA MET A 207 4.21 -2.98 -22.34
C MET A 207 3.90 -4.16 -23.26
N GLU A 208 4.14 -5.38 -22.79
CA GLU A 208 3.88 -6.63 -23.52
C GLU A 208 2.38 -6.95 -23.61
N GLU A 209 1.64 -6.63 -22.55
CA GLU A 209 0.19 -6.79 -22.45
C GLU A 209 -0.46 -5.46 -22.11
N LEU A 210 -1.55 -5.16 -22.80
CA LEU A 210 -2.38 -3.99 -22.56
C LEU A 210 -3.77 -4.42 -22.13
N ASP A 211 -4.29 -3.83 -21.06
CA ASP A 211 -5.66 -4.05 -20.63
C ASP A 211 -6.51 -2.79 -20.87
N LEU A 212 -7.79 -2.89 -20.53
CA LEU A 212 -8.71 -1.76 -20.60
C LEU A 212 -8.24 -0.57 -19.74
N ILE A 213 -7.56 -0.83 -18.63
CA ILE A 213 -7.05 0.21 -17.73
C ILE A 213 -5.88 0.94 -18.41
N SER A 214 -5.02 0.27 -19.17
CA SER A 214 -3.93 0.88 -19.96
C SER A 214 -4.48 1.94 -20.92
N TRP A 215 -5.49 1.58 -21.71
CA TRP A 215 -6.15 2.48 -22.66
C TRP A 215 -6.84 3.65 -21.95
N ASN A 216 -7.64 3.35 -20.91
CA ASN A 216 -8.34 4.36 -20.13
C ASN A 216 -7.38 5.39 -19.52
N THR A 217 -6.24 4.92 -19.01
CA THR A 217 -5.23 5.76 -18.38
C THR A 217 -4.54 6.66 -19.40
N LEU A 218 -4.20 6.14 -20.59
CA LEU A 218 -3.56 6.92 -21.65
C LEU A 218 -4.51 7.98 -22.24
N ILE A 219 -5.76 7.61 -22.54
CA ILE A 219 -6.80 8.53 -23.04
C ILE A 219 -7.03 9.66 -22.03
N LEU A 220 -7.16 9.32 -20.75
CA LEU A 220 -7.32 10.28 -19.67
C LEU A 220 -6.11 11.21 -19.54
N SER A 221 -4.90 10.68 -19.68
CA SER A 221 -3.65 11.44 -19.62
C SER A 221 -3.59 12.47 -20.75
N CYS A 222 -3.98 12.08 -21.97
CA CYS A 222 -4.08 12.99 -23.11
C CYS A 222 -5.12 14.10 -22.85
N HIS A 223 -6.30 13.73 -22.35
CA HIS A 223 -7.36 14.70 -21.99
C HIS A 223 -6.89 15.73 -20.95
N ARG A 224 -6.27 15.26 -19.85
CA ARG A 224 -5.79 16.12 -18.76
C ARG A 224 -4.71 17.09 -19.22
N SER A 225 -3.85 16.63 -20.13
CA SER A 225 -2.76 17.44 -20.69
C SER A 225 -3.22 18.36 -21.83
N GLY A 226 -4.52 18.33 -22.20
CA GLY A 226 -5.10 19.19 -23.23
C GLY A 226 -4.97 18.68 -24.67
N TYR A 227 -4.34 17.53 -24.90
CA TYR A 227 -4.13 16.93 -26.22
C TYR A 227 -5.34 16.10 -26.64
N ARG A 228 -6.40 16.80 -27.05
CA ARG A 228 -7.72 16.22 -27.34
C ARG A 228 -7.72 15.26 -28.53
N GLU A 229 -7.06 15.64 -29.62
CA GLU A 229 -6.96 14.81 -30.83
C GLU A 229 -6.28 13.48 -30.50
N LEU A 230 -5.14 13.52 -29.82
CA LEU A 230 -4.46 12.32 -29.34
C LEU A 230 -5.37 11.43 -28.46
N ALA A 231 -6.18 12.03 -27.58
CA ALA A 231 -7.12 11.27 -26.75
C ALA A 231 -8.17 10.53 -27.61
N LEU A 232 -8.70 11.17 -28.65
CA LEU A 232 -9.67 10.57 -29.58
C LEU A 232 -9.02 9.53 -30.49
N ASP A 233 -7.79 9.76 -30.95
CA ASP A 233 -7.02 8.81 -31.74
C ASP A 233 -6.78 7.52 -30.95
N GLN A 234 -6.41 7.63 -29.67
CA GLN A 234 -6.24 6.45 -28.80
C GLN A 234 -7.56 5.72 -28.57
N PHE A 235 -8.68 6.44 -28.41
CA PHE A 235 -10.00 5.82 -28.32
C PHE A 235 -10.39 5.06 -29.60
N CYS A 236 -10.14 5.65 -30.77
CA CYS A 236 -10.38 5.02 -32.07
C CYS A 236 -9.51 3.76 -32.26
N LEU A 237 -8.23 3.85 -31.87
CA LEU A 237 -7.30 2.74 -31.93
C LEU A 237 -7.73 1.59 -31.01
N MET A 238 -8.07 1.89 -29.77
CA MET A 238 -8.62 0.93 -28.79
C MET A 238 -9.78 0.12 -29.39
N ARG A 239 -10.73 0.79 -30.05
CA ARG A 239 -11.89 0.14 -30.69
C ARG A 239 -11.50 -0.70 -31.91
N THR A 240 -10.57 -0.21 -32.71
CA THR A 240 -10.10 -0.90 -33.92
C THR A 240 -9.42 -2.23 -33.59
N ILE A 241 -8.71 -2.29 -32.47
CA ILE A 241 -8.03 -3.51 -31.98
C ILE A 241 -9.01 -4.46 -31.25
N GLY A 242 -10.27 -4.06 -31.08
CA GLY A 242 -11.34 -4.91 -30.53
C GLY A 242 -11.58 -4.76 -29.03
N HIS A 243 -10.98 -3.78 -28.36
CA HIS A 243 -11.31 -3.47 -26.98
C HIS A 243 -12.61 -2.66 -26.90
N SER A 244 -13.58 -3.17 -26.15
CA SER A 244 -14.86 -2.50 -25.90
C SER A 244 -14.69 -1.39 -24.85
N PRO A 245 -15.06 -0.13 -25.16
CA PRO A 245 -15.08 0.95 -24.20
C PRO A 245 -16.02 0.69 -23.02
N ASP A 246 -15.59 1.03 -21.81
CA ASP A 246 -16.42 1.02 -20.61
C ASP A 246 -17.03 2.39 -20.30
N GLN A 247 -17.81 2.47 -19.22
CA GLN A 247 -18.43 3.71 -18.76
C GLN A 247 -17.40 4.81 -18.50
N PHE A 248 -16.23 4.45 -17.94
CA PHE A 248 -15.16 5.40 -17.68
C PHE A 248 -14.59 5.96 -18.99
N THR A 249 -14.31 5.10 -19.96
CA THR A 249 -13.84 5.46 -21.31
C THR A 249 -14.80 6.47 -21.94
N MET A 250 -16.09 6.12 -21.98
CA MET A 250 -17.13 6.94 -22.62
C MET A 250 -17.27 8.30 -21.93
N SER A 251 -17.26 8.33 -20.59
CA SER A 251 -17.31 9.59 -19.83
C SER A 251 -16.14 10.51 -20.15
N THR A 252 -14.93 9.95 -20.29
CA THR A 252 -13.71 10.71 -20.62
C THR A 252 -13.78 11.26 -22.04
N VAL A 253 -14.18 10.44 -23.02
CA VAL A 253 -14.32 10.86 -24.42
C VAL A 253 -15.39 11.95 -24.59
N ILE A 254 -16.54 11.82 -23.92
CA ILE A 254 -17.58 12.88 -23.94
C ILE A 254 -17.02 14.21 -23.40
N SER A 255 -16.23 14.17 -22.32
CA SER A 255 -15.56 15.35 -21.76
C SER A 255 -14.50 15.95 -22.70
N VAL A 256 -13.80 15.12 -23.48
CA VAL A 256 -12.91 15.60 -24.55
C VAL A 256 -13.71 16.36 -25.60
N CYS A 257 -14.82 15.79 -26.07
CA CYS A 257 -15.66 16.35 -27.13
C CYS A 257 -16.40 17.62 -26.71
N SER A 258 -16.92 17.69 -25.49
CA SER A 258 -17.65 18.89 -25.01
C SER A 258 -16.75 20.13 -25.00
N LYS A 259 -15.46 19.97 -24.70
CA LYS A 259 -14.48 21.05 -24.75
C LYS A 259 -14.06 21.46 -26.18
N LEU A 260 -14.23 20.59 -27.18
CA LEU A 260 -13.97 20.93 -28.59
C LEU A 260 -15.07 21.85 -29.16
N GLN A 261 -16.33 21.60 -28.82
CA GLN A 261 -17.46 22.43 -29.26
C GLN A 261 -17.40 23.88 -28.78
N HIS A 262 -16.70 24.16 -27.68
CA HIS A 262 -16.47 25.53 -27.21
C HIS A 262 -15.43 26.27 -28.08
N LEU A 263 -14.34 25.61 -28.46
CA LEU A 263 -13.34 26.19 -29.35
C LEU A 263 -13.87 26.41 -30.76
N GLU A 264 -14.79 25.55 -31.22
CA GLU A 264 -15.43 25.75 -32.52
C GLU A 264 -16.32 27.00 -32.60
N LYS A 265 -16.75 27.53 -31.44
CA LYS A 265 -17.51 28.78 -31.38
C LYS A 265 -16.59 29.99 -31.31
N ASP A 266 -15.40 29.85 -30.75
CA ASP A 266 -14.43 30.94 -30.58
C ASP A 266 -13.71 31.35 -31.88
N TRP A 267 -13.65 30.48 -32.91
CA TRP A 267 -13.10 30.86 -34.24
C TRP A 267 -14.11 31.54 -35.17
N ARG A 268 -15.40 31.62 -34.79
CA ARG A 268 -16.48 32.20 -35.61
C ARG A 268 -16.84 33.64 -35.25
N ILE A 269 -15.93 34.37 -34.61
CA ILE A 269 -16.02 35.83 -34.34
C ILE A 269 -14.94 36.51 -35.17
#